data_AF-A0A2V7Q9I3-F1
#
_entry.id   AF-A0A2V7Q9I3-F1
#
_cell.length_a   1.000
_cell.length_b   1.000
_cell.length_c   1.000
_cell.angle_alpha   90.00
_cell.angle_beta   90.00
_cell.angle_gamma   90.00
#
_symmetry.space_group_name_H-M   'P 1'
#
loop_
_entity.id
_entity.type
_entity.pdbx_description
1 polymer ?
#
loop_
_entity_poly.entity_id
_entity_poly.type
_entity_poly.pdbx_seq_one_letter_code
_entity_poly.pdbx_strand_id
1 'polypeptide(L)'
;MWLLALLLITDSTSVSHAFMVPVAPAESLSVETAGRGDPVVLIPGLFGSAFGFRKLVPLLVDAGYRTIVIEPLGVGASGRPEKANYSLTA
;
A
#
# COMPACT_ATOMS: atom_id res chain seq x y z
N MET A 1 -35.21 11.16 -1.96
CA MET A 1 -34.53 10.23 -2.89
C MET A 1 -33.21 10.76 -3.46
N TRP A 2 -32.96 12.07 -3.55
CA TRP A 2 -31.68 12.59 -4.07
C TRP A 2 -30.58 12.71 -3.00
N LEU A 3 -30.92 12.99 -1.73
CA LEU A 3 -29.94 13.01 -0.62
C LEU A 3 -29.24 11.66 -0.39
N LEU A 4 -29.93 10.54 -0.63
CA LEU A 4 -29.35 9.20 -0.46
C LEU A 4 -28.26 8.91 -1.50
N ALA A 5 -28.43 9.43 -2.73
CA ALA A 5 -27.46 9.29 -3.81
C ALA A 5 -26.19 10.11 -3.55
N LEU A 6 -26.30 11.29 -2.93
CA LEU A 6 -25.14 12.10 -2.53
C LEU A 6 -24.30 11.43 -1.43
N LEU A 7 -24.94 10.74 -0.48
CA LEU A 7 -24.26 9.98 0.59
C LEU A 7 -23.44 8.78 0.06
N LEU A 8 -23.85 8.18 -1.07
CA LEU A 8 -23.16 7.04 -1.67
C LEU A 8 -21.90 7.43 -2.47
N ILE A 9 -21.75 8.71 -2.84
CA ILE A 9 -20.60 9.18 -3.65
C ILE A 9 -19.40 9.55 -2.76
N THR A 10 -19.60 9.77 -1.45
CA THR A 10 -18.54 10.29 -0.57
C THR A 10 -17.59 9.23 -0.05
N ASP A 11 -17.92 7.94 -0.13
CA ASP A 11 -17.12 6.86 0.49
C ASP A 11 -16.05 6.27 -0.46
N SER A 12 -15.45 7.11 -1.30
CA SER A 12 -14.26 6.69 -2.07
C SER A 12 -12.97 6.70 -1.23
N THR A 13 -13.04 7.20 0.01
CA THR A 13 -11.89 7.28 0.94
C THR A 13 -11.51 5.92 1.54
N SER A 14 -12.45 4.98 1.56
CA SER A 14 -12.28 3.64 2.15
C SER A 14 -11.76 2.60 1.16
N VAL A 15 -11.67 2.92 -0.13
CA VAL A 15 -11.22 1.98 -1.16
C VAL A 15 -9.71 2.09 -1.33
N SER A 16 -9.00 1.02 -0.96
CA SER A 16 -7.59 0.86 -1.28
C SER A 16 -7.38 0.79 -2.79
N HIS A 17 -6.42 1.57 -3.30
CA HIS A 17 -5.98 1.50 -4.68
C HIS A 17 -4.57 0.88 -4.76
N ALA A 18 -4.49 -0.28 -5.41
CA ALA A 18 -3.25 -1.02 -5.63
C ALA A 18 -2.74 -0.83 -7.06
N PHE A 19 -1.45 -0.58 -7.22
CA PHE A 19 -0.80 -0.42 -8.52
C PHE A 19 0.67 -0.84 -8.45
N MET A 20 1.26 -1.06 -9.63
CA MET A 20 2.67 -1.41 -9.75
C MET A 20 3.51 -0.18 -10.08
N VAL A 21 4.63 0.00 -9.37
CA VAL A 21 5.61 1.04 -9.63
C VAL A 21 6.86 0.39 -10.23
N PRO A 22 7.20 0.64 -11.51
CA PRO A 22 8.46 0.17 -12.07
C PRO A 22 9.62 0.95 -11.44
N VAL A 23 10.66 0.25 -10.99
CA VAL A 23 11.84 0.85 -10.34
C VAL A 23 13.14 0.55 -11.06
N ALA A 24 13.21 -0.54 -11.83
CA ALA A 24 14.33 -0.89 -12.70
C ALA A 24 13.87 -1.89 -13.79
N PRO A 25 14.72 -2.27 -14.77
CA PRO A 25 14.37 -3.30 -15.75
C PRO A 25 13.93 -4.61 -15.07
N ALA A 26 12.71 -5.06 -15.38
CA ALA A 26 12.08 -6.23 -14.76
C ALA A 26 11.85 -6.15 -13.23
N GLU A 27 12.02 -4.97 -12.62
CA GLU A 27 11.76 -4.75 -11.20
C GLU A 27 10.59 -3.78 -11.01
N SER A 28 9.56 -4.25 -10.31
CA SER A 28 8.39 -3.45 -9.97
C SER A 28 7.96 -3.70 -8.53
N LEU A 29 7.51 -2.65 -7.85
CA LEU A 29 6.99 -2.72 -6.50
C LEU A 29 5.46 -2.64 -6.53
N SER A 30 4.80 -3.51 -5.78
CA SER A 30 3.39 -3.37 -5.48
C SER A 30 3.20 -2.31 -4.41
N VAL A 31 2.36 -1.32 -4.72
CA VAL A 31 2.04 -0.21 -3.84
C VAL A 31 0.53 -0.15 -3.64
N GLU A 32 0.11 -0.10 -2.39
CA GLU A 32 -1.29 0.12 -2.02
C GLU A 32 -1.43 1.48 -1.32
N THR A 33 -2.41 2.26 -1.76
CA THR A 33 -2.72 3.57 -1.16
C THR A 33 -4.15 3.62 -0.67
N ALA A 34 -4.37 4.26 0.49
CA ALA A 34 -5.70 4.50 1.04
C ALA A 34 -5.74 5.85 1.78
N GLY A 35 -6.95 6.41 1.92
CA GLY A 35 -7.15 7.70 2.59
C GLY A 35 -6.65 8.92 1.82
N ARG A 36 -6.67 10.05 2.51
CA ARG A 36 -6.31 11.40 2.00
C ARG A 36 -5.70 12.19 3.16
N GLY A 37 -4.77 13.08 2.87
CA GLY A 37 -4.05 13.87 3.87
C GLY A 37 -2.54 13.66 3.81
N ASP A 38 -1.85 13.90 4.93
CA ASP A 38 -0.40 13.79 5.01
C ASP A 38 0.06 12.32 4.77
N PRO A 39 1.11 12.10 3.96
CA PRO A 39 1.51 10.77 3.57
C PRO A 39 2.24 10.02 4.70
N VAL A 40 1.85 8.77 4.93
CA VAL A 40 2.54 7.83 5.82
C VAL A 40 2.97 6.61 5.02
N VAL A 41 4.28 6.38 4.92
CA VAL A 41 4.85 5.22 4.22
C VAL A 41 5.01 4.07 5.19
N LEU A 42 4.44 2.92 4.84
CA LEU A 42 4.51 1.69 5.63
C LEU A 42 5.34 0.65 4.88
N ILE A 43 6.47 0.28 5.45
CA ILE A 43 7.41 -0.71 4.89
C ILE A 43 7.38 -1.95 5.78
N PRO A 44 6.98 -3.13 5.27
CA PRO A 44 7.08 -4.38 6.00
C PRO A 44 8.52 -4.68 6.42
N GLY A 45 8.69 -5.21 7.62
CA GLY A 45 9.97 -5.77 8.06
C GLY A 45 10.32 -7.08 7.37
N LEU A 46 11.44 -7.67 7.76
CA LEU A 46 11.84 -9.00 7.30
C LEU A 46 10.76 -10.03 7.66
N PHE A 47 10.28 -10.78 6.66
CA PHE A 47 9.13 -11.71 6.74
C PHE A 47 7.74 -11.06 6.82
N GLY A 48 7.64 -9.73 6.72
CA GLY A 48 6.37 -9.02 6.64
C GLY A 48 5.82 -8.93 5.21
N SER A 49 4.56 -8.52 5.10
CA SER A 49 3.89 -8.14 3.86
C SER A 49 2.92 -6.99 4.12
N ALA A 50 2.31 -6.43 3.06
CA ALA A 50 1.29 -5.39 3.21
C ALA A 50 0.15 -5.80 4.16
N PHE A 51 -0.18 -7.10 4.17
CA PHE A 51 -1.21 -7.69 5.04
C PHE A 51 -0.96 -7.48 6.55
N GLY A 52 0.30 -7.28 6.95
CA GLY A 52 0.67 -6.93 8.32
C GLY A 52 0.00 -5.64 8.81
N PHE A 53 -0.30 -4.72 7.89
CA PHE A 53 -0.88 -3.41 8.21
C PHE A 53 -2.40 -3.33 8.09
N ARG A 54 -3.11 -4.44 7.81
CA ARG A 54 -4.57 -4.45 7.59
C ARG A 54 -5.41 -3.83 8.72
N LYS A 55 -4.86 -3.78 9.94
CA LYS A 55 -5.50 -3.12 11.10
C LYS A 55 -5.01 -1.70 11.32
N LEU A 56 -3.77 -1.39 10.93
CA LEU A 56 -3.19 -0.06 11.10
C LEU A 56 -3.67 0.91 10.02
N VAL A 57 -3.80 0.44 8.77
CA VAL A 57 -4.24 1.27 7.64
C VAL A 57 -5.58 1.95 7.91
N PRO A 58 -6.66 1.24 8.32
CA PRO A 58 -7.93 1.90 8.62
C PRO A 58 -7.83 2.96 9.72
N LEU A 59 -6.98 2.74 10.75
CA LEU A 59 -6.80 3.69 11.84
C LEU A 59 -6.08 4.98 11.39
N LEU A 60 -5.09 4.84 10.50
CA LEU A 60 -4.39 5.99 9.92
C LEU A 60 -5.30 6.76 8.96
N VAL A 61 -6.11 6.05 8.16
CA VAL A 61 -7.10 6.66 7.26
C VAL A 61 -8.16 7.42 8.06
N ASP A 62 -8.70 6.84 9.13
CA ASP A 62 -9.68 7.48 10.03
C ASP A 62 -9.09 8.72 10.73
N ALA A 63 -7.80 8.67 11.05
CA ALA A 63 -7.06 9.81 11.58
C ALA A 63 -6.72 10.90 10.53
N GLY A 64 -7.13 10.74 9.26
CA GLY A 64 -6.93 11.73 8.21
C GLY A 64 -5.56 11.67 7.52
N TYR A 65 -4.86 10.53 7.57
CA TYR A 65 -3.64 10.31 6.83
C TYR A 65 -3.90 9.60 5.50
N ARG A 66 -2.98 9.79 4.55
CA ARG A 66 -2.88 8.96 3.35
C ARG A 66 -1.82 7.89 3.55
N THR A 67 -2.21 6.63 3.59
CA THR A 67 -1.26 5.52 3.70
C THR A 67 -0.67 5.16 2.35
N ILE A 68 0.60 4.75 2.35
CA ILE A 68 1.31 4.21 1.20
C ILE A 68 2.03 2.95 1.69
N VAL A 69 1.45 1.78 1.45
CA VAL A 69 2.06 0.49 1.79
C VAL A 69 2.88 0.03 0.60
N ILE A 70 4.16 -0.26 0.83
CA ILE A 70 5.09 -0.70 -0.23
C ILE A 70 5.52 -2.13 0.09
N GLU A 71 5.22 -3.07 -0.79
CA GLU A 71 5.78 -4.41 -0.66
C GLU A 71 7.23 -4.44 -1.20
N PRO A 72 8.21 -4.92 -0.41
CA PRO A 72 9.58 -5.08 -0.90
C PRO A 72 9.66 -6.05 -2.09
N LEU A 73 10.73 -5.97 -2.88
CA LEU A 73 11.04 -7.01 -3.88
C LEU A 73 11.03 -8.39 -3.22
N GLY A 74 10.57 -9.41 -3.94
CA GLY A 74 10.43 -10.76 -3.38
C GLY A 74 9.11 -11.03 -2.65
N VAL A 75 8.40 -10.00 -2.21
CA VAL A 75 7.20 -10.11 -1.35
C VAL A 75 5.91 -9.88 -2.15
N GLY A 76 4.86 -10.63 -1.80
CA GLY A 76 3.51 -10.59 -2.38
C GLY A 76 3.46 -10.31 -3.88
N ALA A 77 2.95 -9.16 -4.32
CA ALA A 77 2.78 -8.86 -5.75
C ALA A 77 3.97 -8.12 -6.38
N SER A 78 4.97 -7.71 -5.58
CA SER A 78 6.21 -7.13 -6.11
C SER A 78 6.99 -8.14 -6.95
N GLY A 79 7.79 -7.61 -7.87
CA GLY A 79 8.69 -8.38 -8.71
C GLY A 79 9.64 -9.23 -7.88
N ARG A 80 10.09 -10.33 -8.48
CA ARG A 80 11.04 -11.28 -7.87
C ARG A 80 12.25 -11.50 -8.78
N PRO A 81 13.10 -10.48 -8.98
CA PRO A 81 14.28 -10.64 -9.81
C PRO A 81 15.21 -11.71 -9.21
N GLU A 82 15.71 -12.61 -10.06
CA GLU A 82 16.62 -13.70 -9.66
C GLU A 82 17.94 -13.16 -9.09
N LYS A 83 18.39 -11.99 -9.57
CA LYS A 83 19.70 -11.40 -9.25
C LYS A 83 19.63 -10.26 -8.22
N ALA A 84 18.50 -10.04 -7.58
CA ALA A 84 18.39 -9.03 -6.52
C ALA A 84 19.06 -9.53 -5.21
N ASN A 85 19.54 -8.59 -4.39
CA ASN A 85 20.17 -8.92 -3.11
C ASN A 85 19.10 -9.07 -2.01
N TYR A 86 18.84 -10.32 -1.60
CA TYR A 86 17.93 -10.66 -0.49
C TYR A 86 18.68 -11.13 0.78
N SER A 87 19.99 -10.89 0.85
CA SER A 87 20.79 -11.28 2.01
C SER A 87 20.53 -10.37 3.22
N LEU A 88 20.80 -10.89 4.42
CA LEU A 88 20.61 -10.17 5.69
C LEU A 88 21.91 -9.66 6.27
N THR A 89 22.91 -9.39 5.43
CA THR A 89 24.27 -9.03 5.85
C THR A 89 24.41 -7.54 6.19
N ALA A 90 23.40 -6.96 6.85
CA ALA A 90 23.43 -5.58 7.32
C ALA A 90 24.50 -5.38 8.41
#